data_AF-A0A3S4IKY8-F1
#
_entry.id   AF-A0A3S4IKY8-F1
#
_cell.length_a   1.000
_cell.length_b   1.000
_cell.length_c   1.000
_cell.angle_alpha   90.00
_cell.angle_beta   90.00
_cell.angle_gamma   90.00
#
_symmetry.space_group_name_H-M   'P 1'
#
loop_
_entity.id
_entity.type
_entity.pdbx_description
1 polymer ?
#
loop_
_entity_poly.entity_id
_entity_poly.type
_entity_poly.pdbx_seq_one_letter_code
_entity_poly.pdbx_strand_id
1 'polypeptide(L)'
;MVGKLLASALVLVLVTVVGIGFLIYFLVPGIPLVPAFALAAVLSPTDAVALSGIVGEGRIPKKIMGILQGEALMNDASGLVSLKLAVAVAIGAMAFSVGGASLEFFKVAVGGLLAGIAVSWLYGKSLRLMSRWSGDEPATQILLLLLLPFASYLIAEHIGVSGILAAVAAGMTITRSGVLRSAPLTMRLRANSVWAMLEFVFNGMVFLLLGLQLPGILETSVAAANADPNVELWMLLLDVAMIYFALIAVRFLWLWSMKRISLRFLKKTPAGVRLLHHSRAGDSLLRRRARGDHPGRCAVYPAVPE
;
A
#
# COMPACT_ATOMS: atom_id res chain seq x y z
N MET A 1 -1.76 -14.15 1.99
CA MET A 1 -0.56 -13.58 1.34
C MET A 1 -0.48 -12.07 1.54
N VAL A 2 -1.50 -11.28 1.14
CA VAL A 2 -1.43 -9.81 1.25
C VAL A 2 -1.38 -9.28 2.69
N GLY A 3 -2.13 -9.86 3.65
CA GLY A 3 -2.03 -9.45 5.06
C GLY A 3 -0.62 -9.63 5.66
N LYS A 4 0.17 -10.60 5.18
CA LYS A 4 1.56 -10.80 5.59
C LYS A 4 2.49 -9.73 4.99
N LEU A 5 2.22 -9.28 3.77
CA LEU A 5 2.95 -8.20 3.09
C LEU A 5 2.67 -6.82 3.72
N LEU A 6 1.43 -6.57 4.15
CA LEU A 6 1.06 -5.31 4.82
C LEU A 6 1.66 -5.23 6.23
N ALA A 7 1.66 -6.33 6.98
CA ALA A 7 2.33 -6.37 8.28
C ALA A 7 3.85 -6.19 8.16
N SER A 8 4.47 -6.71 7.08
CA SER A 8 5.89 -6.46 6.82
C SER A 8 6.22 -5.01 6.48
N ALA A 9 5.28 -4.24 5.92
CA ALA A 9 5.46 -2.82 5.63
C ALA A 9 5.66 -2.00 6.91
N LEU A 10 4.79 -2.17 7.91
CA LEU A 10 4.90 -1.50 9.22
C LEU A 10 6.26 -1.79 9.89
N VAL A 11 6.68 -3.05 9.88
CA VAL A 11 7.93 -3.48 10.51
C VAL A 11 9.14 -2.97 9.74
N LEU A 12 9.12 -3.03 8.40
CA LEU A 12 10.19 -2.49 7.57
C LEU A 12 10.39 -1.00 7.85
N VAL A 13 9.30 -0.22 7.92
CA VAL A 13 9.40 1.21 8.25
C VAL A 13 10.06 1.40 9.60
N LEU A 14 9.60 0.71 10.66
CA LEU A 14 10.20 0.84 11.98
C LEU A 14 11.70 0.45 12.00
N VAL A 15 12.06 -0.66 11.36
CA VAL A 15 13.46 -1.09 11.22
C VAL A 15 14.29 -0.04 10.48
N THR A 16 13.72 0.55 9.44
CA THR A 16 14.40 1.53 8.59
C THR A 16 14.55 2.87 9.31
N VAL A 17 13.54 3.33 10.05
CA VAL A 17 13.60 4.52 10.93
C VAL A 17 14.65 4.35 12.00
N VAL A 18 14.62 3.23 12.74
CA VAL A 18 15.57 2.99 13.83
C VAL A 18 16.99 2.83 13.28
N GLY A 19 17.17 1.97 12.27
CA GLY A 19 18.49 1.68 11.71
C GLY A 19 19.12 2.88 11.02
N ILE A 20 18.38 3.54 10.12
CA ILE A 20 18.88 4.71 9.38
C ILE A 20 18.95 5.94 10.29
N GLY A 21 18.06 6.08 11.28
CA GLY A 21 18.15 7.18 12.25
C GLY A 21 19.42 7.13 13.10
N PHE A 22 19.81 5.94 13.58
CA PHE A 22 21.12 5.78 14.24
C PHE A 22 22.28 6.00 13.27
N LEU A 23 22.18 5.51 12.03
CA LEU A 23 23.20 5.76 11.01
C LEU A 23 23.40 7.26 10.80
N ILE A 24 22.32 8.03 10.60
CA ILE A 24 22.35 9.48 10.43
C ILE A 24 22.97 10.15 11.65
N TYR A 25 22.59 9.73 12.86
CA TYR A 25 23.14 10.27 14.10
C TYR A 25 24.66 10.10 14.24
N PHE A 26 25.19 8.95 13.83
CA PHE A 26 26.63 8.71 13.85
C PHE A 26 27.37 9.36 12.68
N LEU A 27 26.68 9.51 11.54
CA LEU A 27 27.26 10.01 10.32
C LEU A 27 27.39 11.54 10.31
N VAL A 28 26.37 12.25 10.81
CA VAL A 28 26.30 13.71 10.80
C VAL A 28 26.62 14.24 12.20
N PRO A 29 27.83 14.77 12.45
CA PRO A 29 28.22 15.25 13.77
C PRO A 29 27.30 16.37 14.26
N GLY A 30 26.89 16.29 15.52
CA GLY A 30 26.09 17.34 16.15
C GLY A 30 24.58 17.28 15.88
N ILE A 31 24.09 16.37 15.02
CA ILE A 31 22.65 16.20 14.85
C ILE A 31 22.03 15.59 16.11
N PRO A 32 20.96 16.16 16.68
CA PRO A 32 20.26 15.51 17.79
C PRO A 32 19.56 14.23 17.30
N LEU A 33 19.45 13.24 18.18
CA LEU A 33 18.95 11.91 17.83
C LEU A 33 17.50 11.92 17.31
N VAL A 34 16.66 12.80 17.84
CA VAL A 34 15.24 12.89 17.45
C VAL A 34 15.07 13.42 16.01
N PRO A 35 15.69 14.55 15.60
CA PRO A 35 15.80 14.95 14.19
C PRO A 35 16.35 13.86 13.26
N ALA A 36 17.34 13.07 13.70
CA ALA A 36 17.88 11.97 12.89
C ALA A 36 16.81 10.89 12.63
N PHE A 37 16.02 10.50 13.64
CA PHE A 37 14.88 9.60 13.46
C PHE A 37 13.76 10.22 12.62
N ALA A 38 13.49 11.51 12.78
CA ALA A 38 12.51 12.22 11.96
C ALA A 38 12.91 12.22 10.47
N LEU A 39 14.19 12.48 10.18
CA LEU A 39 14.73 12.41 8.82
C LEU A 39 14.62 10.98 8.25
N ALA A 40 15.01 9.97 9.03
CA ALA A 40 14.86 8.58 8.62
C ALA A 40 13.39 8.19 8.36
N ALA A 41 12.43 8.74 9.13
CA ALA A 41 11.00 8.54 8.92
C ALA A 41 10.47 9.17 7.63
N VAL A 42 10.97 10.34 7.25
CA VAL A 42 10.64 10.99 5.97
C VAL A 42 11.23 10.21 4.78
N LEU A 43 12.42 9.62 4.94
CA LEU A 43 13.13 8.89 3.88
C LEU A 43 12.73 7.42 3.75
N SER A 44 12.03 6.86 4.75
CA SER A 44 11.60 5.46 4.76
C SER A 44 10.56 5.10 3.68
N PRO A 45 9.51 5.93 3.44
CA PRO A 45 8.53 5.76 2.35
C PRO A 45 9.15 5.46 0.97
N THR A 46 8.44 4.71 0.13
CA THR A 46 8.80 4.60 -1.30
C THR A 46 7.59 4.62 -2.17
N ASP A 47 7.75 5.34 -3.27
CA ASP A 47 6.66 5.59 -4.18
C ASP A 47 6.61 4.57 -5.33
N ALA A 48 5.52 3.82 -5.38
CA ALA A 48 5.19 2.94 -6.49
C ALA A 48 4.70 3.70 -7.73
N VAL A 49 4.16 4.92 -7.53
CA VAL A 49 3.68 5.79 -8.63
C VAL A 49 4.89 6.28 -9.43
N ALA A 50 5.93 6.80 -8.78
CA ALA A 50 7.18 7.16 -9.44
C ALA A 50 7.78 5.99 -10.25
N LEU A 51 7.79 4.78 -9.70
CA LEU A 51 8.26 3.59 -10.41
C LEU A 51 7.44 3.31 -11.69
N SER A 52 6.11 3.43 -11.60
CA SER A 52 5.23 3.20 -12.75
C SER A 52 5.44 4.22 -13.87
N GLY A 53 5.74 5.48 -13.53
CA GLY A 53 6.08 6.53 -14.49
C GLY A 53 7.39 6.28 -15.23
N ILE A 54 8.40 5.71 -14.56
CA ILE A 54 9.72 5.40 -15.16
C ILE A 54 9.66 4.15 -16.03
N VAL A 55 9.02 3.08 -15.55
CA VAL A 55 9.01 1.77 -16.23
C VAL A 55 8.05 1.75 -17.42
N GLY A 56 7.04 2.63 -17.41
CA GLY A 56 6.02 2.73 -18.45
C GLY A 56 4.84 1.78 -18.21
N GLU A 57 3.65 2.23 -18.63
CA GLU A 57 2.41 1.47 -18.46
C GLU A 57 2.46 0.10 -19.15
N GLY A 58 1.93 -0.93 -18.49
CA GLY A 58 1.75 -2.26 -19.08
C GLY A 58 2.96 -3.21 -19.00
N ARG A 59 4.15 -2.74 -18.61
CA ARG A 59 5.33 -3.62 -18.46
C ARG A 59 5.29 -4.51 -17.21
N ILE A 60 4.61 -4.05 -16.16
CA ILE A 60 4.43 -4.79 -14.91
C ILE A 60 3.00 -5.36 -14.88
N PRO A 61 2.81 -6.67 -14.64
CA PRO A 61 1.48 -7.27 -14.52
C PRO A 61 0.63 -6.54 -13.47
N LYS A 62 -0.63 -6.23 -13.81
CA LYS A 62 -1.57 -5.47 -12.93
C LYS A 62 -1.65 -6.00 -11.50
N LYS A 63 -1.56 -7.33 -11.34
CA LYS A 63 -1.57 -7.98 -10.02
C LYS A 63 -0.33 -7.65 -9.18
N ILE A 64 0.85 -7.58 -9.81
CA ILE A 64 2.10 -7.22 -9.13
C ILE A 64 2.10 -5.74 -8.80
N MET A 65 1.66 -4.89 -9.74
CA MET A 65 1.55 -3.45 -9.51
C MET A 65 0.63 -3.13 -8.32
N GLY A 66 -0.56 -3.74 -8.24
CA GLY A 66 -1.46 -3.52 -7.11
C GLY A 66 -0.90 -4.01 -5.75
N ILE A 67 0.02 -4.98 -5.75
CA ILE A 67 0.72 -5.40 -4.53
C ILE A 67 1.77 -4.34 -4.14
N LEU A 68 2.57 -3.89 -5.11
CA LEU A 68 3.58 -2.84 -4.90
C LEU A 68 2.96 -1.54 -4.41
N GLN A 69 1.86 -1.09 -5.02
CA GLN A 69 1.12 0.09 -4.59
C GLN A 69 0.55 -0.08 -3.18
N GLY A 70 0.01 -1.26 -2.86
CA GLY A 70 -0.49 -1.54 -1.52
C GLY A 70 0.61 -1.53 -0.45
N GLU A 71 1.80 -2.03 -0.77
CA GLU A 71 2.97 -1.96 0.10
C GLU A 71 3.48 -0.53 0.27
N ALA A 72 3.63 0.22 -0.83
CA ALA A 72 4.02 1.62 -0.84
C ALA A 72 3.08 2.47 0.03
N LEU A 73 1.76 2.37 -0.17
CA LEU A 73 0.77 3.11 0.63
C LEU A 73 0.86 2.83 2.14
N MET A 74 1.13 1.58 2.53
CA MET A 74 1.35 1.25 3.95
C MET A 74 2.66 1.83 4.48
N ASN A 75 3.73 1.76 3.68
CA ASN A 75 5.02 2.33 4.06
C ASN A 75 4.91 3.85 4.24
N ASP A 76 4.28 4.56 3.30
CA ASP A 76 4.09 6.00 3.34
C ASP A 76 3.31 6.43 4.60
N ALA A 77 2.18 5.77 4.86
CA ALA A 77 1.38 6.03 6.04
C ALA A 77 2.14 5.75 7.35
N SER A 78 2.93 4.68 7.38
CA SER A 78 3.76 4.31 8.55
C SER A 78 4.91 5.28 8.77
N GLY A 79 5.56 5.76 7.69
CA GLY A 79 6.63 6.73 7.76
C GLY A 79 6.13 8.03 8.37
N LEU A 80 4.95 8.49 7.93
CA LEU A 80 4.32 9.69 8.48
C LEU A 80 3.87 9.53 9.94
N VAL A 81 3.42 8.34 10.36
CA VAL A 81 3.16 8.06 11.80
C VAL A 81 4.46 8.12 12.60
N SER A 82 5.55 7.54 12.09
CA SER A 82 6.86 7.59 12.74
C SER A 82 7.37 9.02 12.86
N LEU A 83 7.17 9.83 11.82
CA LEU A 83 7.48 11.26 11.82
C LEU A 83 6.66 12.02 12.87
N LYS A 84 5.34 11.80 12.94
CA LYS A 84 4.47 12.42 13.97
C LYS A 84 4.97 12.10 15.39
N LEU A 85 5.36 10.85 15.64
CA LEU A 85 5.91 10.44 16.95
C LEU A 85 7.27 11.11 17.23
N ALA A 86 8.16 11.16 16.24
CA ALA A 86 9.45 11.85 16.38
C ALA A 86 9.27 13.34 16.69
N VAL A 87 8.34 14.02 16.01
CA VAL A 87 7.99 15.42 16.28
C VAL A 87 7.40 15.58 17.68
N ALA A 88 6.50 14.69 18.11
CA ALA A 88 5.92 14.72 19.46
C ALA A 88 7.00 14.62 20.55
N VAL A 89 8.03 13.80 20.33
CA VAL A 89 9.19 13.73 21.21
C VAL A 89 10.02 15.02 21.14
N ALA A 90 10.25 15.56 19.94
CA ALA A 90 11.07 16.76 19.75
C ALA A 90 10.50 17.99 20.48
N ILE A 91 9.17 18.13 20.54
CA ILE A 91 8.48 19.22 21.22
C ILE A 91 8.22 18.94 22.72
N GLY A 92 8.68 17.79 23.24
CA GLY A 92 8.52 17.42 24.65
C GLY A 92 7.13 16.90 25.03
N ALA A 93 6.24 16.65 24.07
CA ALA A 93 4.93 16.05 24.33
C ALA A 93 5.01 14.55 24.68
N MET A 94 6.14 13.90 24.37
CA MET A 94 6.42 12.50 24.67
C MET A 94 7.86 12.32 25.13
N ALA A 95 8.09 11.50 26.16
CA ALA A 95 9.44 11.16 26.60
C ALA A 95 10.16 10.30 25.55
N PHE A 96 11.42 10.61 25.28
CA PHE A 96 12.23 9.82 24.35
C PHE A 96 12.58 8.46 24.96
N SER A 97 12.09 7.39 24.32
CA SER A 97 12.53 6.02 24.56
C SER A 97 12.32 5.22 23.29
N VAL A 98 13.35 4.54 22.78
CA VAL A 98 13.23 3.73 21.56
C VAL A 98 12.19 2.63 21.73
N GLY A 99 12.20 1.95 22.89
CA GLY A 99 11.20 0.91 23.20
C GLY A 99 9.80 1.48 23.38
N GLY A 100 9.68 2.60 24.09
CA GLY A 100 8.39 3.29 24.29
C GLY A 100 7.78 3.78 22.98
N ALA A 101 8.56 4.48 22.16
CA ALA A 101 8.14 4.99 20.86
C ALA A 101 7.80 3.85 19.88
N SER A 102 8.55 2.74 19.90
CA SER A 102 8.25 1.56 19.08
C SER A 102 6.91 0.92 19.47
N LEU A 103 6.65 0.78 20.78
CA LEU A 103 5.38 0.26 21.27
C LEU A 103 4.22 1.19 20.91
N GLU A 104 4.42 2.50 21.08
CA GLU A 104 3.41 3.51 20.76
C GLU A 104 3.11 3.55 19.26
N PHE A 105 4.13 3.43 18.42
CA PHE A 105 3.97 3.24 16.97
C PHE A 105 3.04 2.07 16.67
N PHE A 106 3.27 0.89 17.26
CA PHE A 106 2.40 -0.26 17.00
C PHE A 106 0.98 -0.06 17.50
N LYS A 107 0.77 0.56 18.66
CA LYS A 107 -0.58 0.88 19.17
C LYS A 107 -1.32 1.81 18.21
N VAL A 108 -0.71 2.93 17.86
CA VAL A 108 -1.29 3.96 16.99
C VAL A 108 -1.51 3.40 15.57
N ALA A 109 -0.58 2.59 15.05
CA ALA A 109 -0.67 2.00 13.73
C ALA A 109 -1.73 0.90 13.63
N VAL A 110 -1.71 -0.07 14.55
CA VAL A 110 -2.70 -1.16 14.57
C VAL A 110 -4.09 -0.62 14.90
N GLY A 111 -4.19 0.33 15.85
CA GLY A 111 -5.42 1.02 16.16
C GLY A 111 -6.01 1.74 14.95
N GLY A 112 -5.18 2.45 14.17
CA GLY A 112 -5.59 3.07 12.92
C GLY A 112 -6.12 2.06 11.91
N LEU A 113 -5.40 0.96 11.69
CA LEU A 113 -5.83 -0.13 10.82
C LEU A 113 -7.20 -0.68 11.21
N LEU A 114 -7.40 -0.97 12.50
CA LEU A 114 -8.66 -1.52 13.02
C LEU A 114 -9.80 -0.50 12.89
N ALA A 115 -9.55 0.77 13.20
CA ALA A 115 -10.52 1.84 13.02
C ALA A 115 -10.97 1.98 11.56
N GLY A 116 -10.02 1.97 10.62
CA GLY A 116 -10.33 2.05 9.19
C GLY A 116 -11.14 0.86 8.67
N ILE A 117 -10.82 -0.35 9.13
CA ILE A 117 -11.60 -1.56 8.82
C ILE A 117 -13.03 -1.42 9.38
N ALA A 118 -13.18 -0.97 10.63
CA ALA A 118 -14.48 -0.80 11.27
C ALA A 118 -15.34 0.24 10.55
N VAL A 119 -14.77 1.41 10.22
CA VAL A 119 -15.45 2.48 9.48
C VAL A 119 -15.87 2.00 8.09
N SER A 120 -15.01 1.30 7.36
CA SER A 120 -15.36 0.72 6.05
C SER A 120 -16.44 -0.35 6.13
N TRP A 121 -16.43 -1.17 7.19
CA TRP A 121 -17.47 -2.16 7.40
C TRP A 121 -18.83 -1.49 7.65
N LEU A 122 -18.85 -0.43 8.47
CA LEU A 122 -20.04 0.37 8.71
C LEU A 122 -20.53 1.05 7.42
N TYR A 123 -19.62 1.64 6.66
CA TYR A 123 -19.91 2.23 5.35
C TYR A 123 -20.58 1.23 4.41
N GLY A 124 -20.03 0.01 4.28
CA GLY A 124 -20.61 -1.04 3.43
C GLY A 124 -21.99 -1.50 3.90
N LYS A 125 -22.28 -1.43 5.21
CA LYS A 125 -23.63 -1.68 5.75
C LYS A 125 -24.58 -0.52 5.38
N SER A 126 -24.14 0.72 5.57
CA SER A 126 -24.92 1.92 5.24
C SER A 126 -25.27 1.98 3.76
N LEU A 127 -24.32 1.70 2.87
CA LEU A 127 -24.56 1.73 1.42
C LEU A 127 -25.61 0.68 0.98
N ARG A 128 -25.58 -0.52 1.55
CA ARG A 128 -26.60 -1.56 1.31
C ARG A 128 -27.98 -1.15 1.82
N LEU A 129 -28.04 -0.42 2.94
CA LEU A 129 -29.29 0.10 3.47
C LEU A 129 -29.83 1.23 2.58
N MET A 130 -28.97 2.14 2.15
CA MET A 130 -29.33 3.31 1.34
C MET A 130 -29.75 2.94 -0.08
N SER A 131 -29.11 1.95 -0.71
CA SER A 131 -29.51 1.42 -2.03
C SER A 131 -30.96 0.90 -2.01
N ARG A 132 -31.45 0.39 -0.87
CA ARG A 132 -32.85 -0.02 -0.71
C ARG A 132 -33.84 1.14 -0.63
N TRP A 133 -33.38 2.36 -0.31
CA TRP A 133 -34.23 3.52 -0.03
C TRP A 133 -34.15 4.62 -1.10
N SER A 134 -32.99 4.81 -1.74
CA SER A 134 -32.67 6.04 -2.50
C SER A 134 -32.50 5.85 -4.02
N GLY A 135 -32.87 4.71 -4.59
CA GLY A 135 -32.95 4.55 -6.06
C GLY A 135 -31.61 4.60 -6.82
N ASP A 136 -30.51 4.12 -6.22
CA ASP A 136 -29.21 3.92 -6.88
C ASP A 136 -28.63 5.11 -7.69
N GLU A 137 -28.88 6.36 -7.26
CA GLU A 137 -28.30 7.54 -7.91
C GLU A 137 -26.75 7.49 -7.82
N PRO A 138 -26.01 7.42 -8.95
CA PRO A 138 -24.57 7.19 -8.93
C PRO A 138 -23.77 8.32 -8.26
N ALA A 139 -24.26 9.56 -8.34
CA ALA A 139 -23.57 10.73 -7.79
C ALA A 139 -23.44 10.65 -6.26
N THR A 140 -24.52 10.31 -5.56
CA THR A 140 -24.54 10.17 -4.10
C THR A 140 -23.57 9.09 -3.62
N GLN A 141 -23.51 7.96 -4.33
CA GLN A 141 -22.60 6.88 -3.97
C GLN A 141 -21.13 7.27 -4.15
N ILE A 142 -20.81 8.04 -5.19
CA ILE A 142 -19.46 8.58 -5.43
C ILE A 142 -19.08 9.58 -4.33
N LEU A 143 -19.98 10.50 -3.95
CA LEU A 143 -19.74 11.45 -2.87
C LEU A 143 -19.47 10.74 -1.54
N LEU A 144 -20.28 9.73 -1.19
CA LEU A 144 -20.06 8.93 0.00
C LEU A 144 -18.72 8.18 -0.04
N LEU A 145 -18.33 7.66 -1.22
CA LEU A 145 -17.03 6.99 -1.40
C LEU A 145 -15.86 7.97 -1.22
N LEU A 146 -15.99 9.21 -1.69
CA LEU A 146 -15.01 10.27 -1.46
C LEU A 146 -14.91 10.69 0.01
N LEU A 147 -16.02 10.64 0.74
CA LEU A 147 -16.07 11.02 2.15
C LEU A 147 -15.44 9.97 3.08
N LEU A 148 -15.46 8.69 2.67
CA LEU A 148 -14.96 7.56 3.46
C LEU A 148 -13.53 7.74 4.02
N PRO A 149 -12.49 8.10 3.24
CA PRO A 149 -11.15 8.30 3.78
C PRO A 149 -11.09 9.43 4.82
N PHE A 150 -11.83 10.52 4.63
CA PHE A 150 -11.88 11.64 5.58
C PHE A 150 -12.60 11.26 6.88
N ALA A 151 -13.75 10.58 6.77
CA ALA A 151 -14.48 10.09 7.93
C ALA A 151 -13.61 9.11 8.73
N SER A 152 -12.94 8.19 8.05
CA SER A 152 -12.02 7.25 8.69
C SER A 152 -10.84 7.95 9.36
N TYR A 153 -10.28 8.98 8.74
CA TYR A 153 -9.18 9.77 9.30
C TYR A 153 -9.61 10.48 10.59
N LEU A 154 -10.71 11.25 10.53
CA LEU A 154 -11.17 12.07 11.64
C LEU A 154 -11.58 11.22 12.85
N ILE A 155 -12.29 10.12 12.63
CA ILE A 155 -12.71 9.19 13.70
C ILE A 155 -11.47 8.60 14.40
N ALA A 156 -10.47 8.17 13.63
CA ALA A 156 -9.26 7.58 14.16
C ALA A 156 -8.39 8.58 14.95
N GLU A 157 -8.20 9.79 14.44
CA GLU A 157 -7.45 10.82 15.19
C GLU A 157 -8.19 11.21 16.49
N HIS A 158 -9.52 11.25 16.48
CA HIS A 158 -10.30 11.57 17.68
C HIS A 158 -10.14 10.54 18.81
N ILE A 159 -9.95 9.27 18.48
CA ILE A 159 -9.69 8.20 19.46
C ILE A 159 -8.19 7.98 19.74
N GLY A 160 -7.31 8.87 19.21
CA GLY A 160 -5.87 8.83 19.48
C GLY A 160 -5.08 7.80 18.69
N VAL A 161 -5.58 7.33 17.53
CA VAL A 161 -4.86 6.37 16.66
C VAL A 161 -4.58 6.99 15.28
N SER A 162 -3.81 6.33 14.42
CA SER A 162 -3.40 6.92 13.14
C SER A 162 -4.57 7.09 12.18
N GLY A 163 -4.95 8.34 11.92
CA GLY A 163 -5.97 8.67 10.92
C GLY A 163 -5.57 8.27 9.51
N ILE A 164 -4.28 8.39 9.19
CA ILE A 164 -3.75 8.10 7.86
C ILE A 164 -3.82 6.60 7.59
N LEU A 165 -3.34 5.78 8.52
CA LEU A 165 -3.45 4.32 8.41
C LEU A 165 -4.91 3.86 8.43
N ALA A 166 -5.80 4.56 9.14
CA ALA A 166 -7.23 4.29 9.08
C ALA A 166 -7.81 4.56 7.68
N ALA A 167 -7.53 5.72 7.09
CA ALA A 167 -7.98 6.05 5.74
C ALA A 167 -7.47 5.03 4.69
N VAL A 168 -6.19 4.63 4.78
CA VAL A 168 -5.64 3.61 3.87
C VAL A 168 -6.27 2.24 4.12
N ALA A 169 -6.44 1.83 5.38
CA ALA A 169 -7.10 0.57 5.72
C ALA A 169 -8.55 0.55 5.24
N ALA A 170 -9.26 1.69 5.31
CA ALA A 170 -10.60 1.84 4.77
C ALA A 170 -10.61 1.65 3.24
N GLY A 171 -9.75 2.36 2.51
CA GLY A 171 -9.61 2.23 1.05
C GLY A 171 -9.26 0.80 0.60
N MET A 172 -8.37 0.13 1.32
CA MET A 172 -8.03 -1.28 1.06
C MET A 172 -9.20 -2.23 1.35
N THR A 173 -9.92 -1.99 2.46
CA THR A 173 -11.06 -2.81 2.88
C THR A 173 -12.20 -2.71 1.88
N ILE A 174 -12.56 -1.50 1.45
CA ILE A 174 -13.63 -1.30 0.46
C ILE A 174 -13.30 -1.97 -0.87
N THR A 175 -12.04 -1.85 -1.33
CA THR A 175 -11.55 -2.48 -2.57
C THR A 175 -11.63 -4.01 -2.51
N ARG A 176 -11.34 -4.61 -1.34
CA ARG A 176 -11.38 -6.08 -1.17
C ARG A 176 -12.76 -6.64 -0.86
N SER A 177 -13.61 -5.86 -0.21
CA SER A 177 -14.95 -6.29 0.21
C SER A 177 -15.89 -6.62 -0.97
N GLY A 178 -15.52 -6.23 -2.19
CA GLY A 178 -16.33 -6.43 -3.39
C GLY A 178 -17.48 -5.45 -3.51
N VAL A 179 -17.67 -4.52 -2.55
CA VAL A 179 -18.72 -3.49 -2.58
C VAL A 179 -18.66 -2.68 -3.88
N LEU A 180 -17.47 -2.26 -4.31
CA LEU A 180 -17.27 -1.58 -5.60
C LEU A 180 -17.52 -2.48 -6.82
N ARG A 181 -17.37 -3.80 -6.69
CA ARG A 181 -17.54 -4.76 -7.78
C ARG A 181 -19.01 -5.06 -8.06
N SER A 182 -19.83 -5.00 -7.01
CA SER A 182 -21.29 -5.15 -7.08
C SER A 182 -22.00 -3.88 -7.55
N ALA A 183 -21.31 -2.73 -7.60
CA ALA A 183 -21.89 -1.47 -8.05
C ALA A 183 -22.10 -1.43 -9.58
N PRO A 184 -23.08 -0.65 -10.08
CA PRO A 184 -23.34 -0.48 -11.51
C PRO A 184 -22.09 -0.05 -12.30
N LEU A 185 -21.96 -0.52 -13.54
CA LEU A 185 -20.80 -0.22 -14.38
C LEU A 185 -20.61 1.29 -14.60
N THR A 186 -21.70 2.04 -14.79
CA THR A 186 -21.70 3.49 -14.97
C THR A 186 -21.12 4.23 -13.76
N MET A 187 -21.47 3.80 -12.55
CA MET A 187 -20.94 4.33 -11.29
C MET A 187 -19.44 4.05 -11.17
N ARG A 188 -19.01 2.83 -11.51
CA ARG A 188 -17.59 2.44 -11.47
C ARG A 188 -16.74 3.22 -12.46
N LEU A 189 -17.24 3.45 -13.69
CA LEU A 189 -16.54 4.25 -14.70
C LEU A 189 -16.36 5.70 -14.23
N ARG A 190 -17.45 6.32 -13.74
CA ARG A 190 -17.40 7.69 -13.20
C ARG A 190 -16.46 7.80 -11.99
N ALA A 191 -16.56 6.86 -11.04
CA ALA A 191 -15.69 6.82 -9.87
C ALA A 191 -14.21 6.70 -10.26
N ASN A 192 -13.88 5.81 -11.20
CA ASN A 192 -12.51 5.66 -11.69
C ASN A 192 -11.98 6.94 -12.33
N SER A 193 -12.79 7.64 -13.13
CA SER A 193 -12.39 8.92 -13.73
C SER A 193 -12.15 10.00 -12.67
N VAL A 194 -13.01 10.08 -11.64
CA VAL A 194 -12.83 11.02 -10.52
C VAL A 194 -11.54 10.71 -9.76
N TRP A 195 -11.30 9.44 -9.42
CA TRP A 195 -10.08 9.03 -8.71
C TRP A 195 -8.82 9.28 -9.53
N ALA A 196 -8.83 8.97 -10.83
CA ALA A 196 -7.69 9.23 -11.71
C ALA A 196 -7.38 10.72 -11.81
N MET A 197 -8.41 11.58 -11.91
CA MET A 197 -8.22 13.04 -11.90
C MET A 197 -7.64 13.53 -10.57
N LEU A 198 -8.16 13.06 -9.44
CA LEU A 198 -7.64 13.45 -8.12
C LEU A 198 -6.20 12.97 -7.90
N GLU A 199 -5.89 11.74 -8.28
CA GLU A 199 -4.52 11.19 -8.21
C GLU A 199 -3.56 12.01 -9.07
N PHE A 200 -3.95 12.35 -10.30
CA PHE A 200 -3.15 13.18 -11.18
C PHE A 200 -2.90 14.58 -10.58
N VAL A 201 -3.95 15.24 -10.08
CA VAL A 201 -3.84 16.60 -9.51
C VAL A 201 -3.01 16.59 -8.23
N PHE A 202 -3.26 15.68 -7.29
CA PHE A 202 -2.55 15.64 -6.01
C PHE A 202 -1.09 15.23 -6.18
N ASN A 203 -0.79 14.22 -7.00
CA ASN A 203 0.61 13.87 -7.27
C ASN A 203 1.32 15.01 -8.01
N GLY A 204 0.67 15.60 -9.02
CA GLY A 204 1.20 16.77 -9.73
C GLY A 204 1.49 17.95 -8.80
N MET A 205 0.60 18.22 -7.84
CA MET A 205 0.78 19.26 -6.84
C MET A 205 1.96 18.97 -5.91
N VAL A 206 2.11 17.74 -5.41
CA VAL A 206 3.25 17.36 -4.55
C VAL A 206 4.57 17.51 -5.30
N PHE A 207 4.68 17.00 -6.53
CA PHE A 207 5.90 17.14 -7.33
C PHE A 207 6.19 18.60 -7.69
N LEU A 208 5.17 19.41 -8.00
CA LEU A 208 5.35 20.84 -8.28
C LEU A 208 5.85 21.58 -7.04
N LEU A 209 5.27 21.32 -5.87
CA LEU A 209 5.72 21.93 -4.61
C LEU A 209 7.15 21.54 -4.27
N LEU A 210 7.52 20.27 -4.41
CA LEU A 210 8.89 19.81 -4.22
C LEU A 210 9.85 20.47 -5.20
N GLY A 211 9.47 20.55 -6.48
CA GLY A 211 10.27 21.21 -7.52
C GLY A 211 10.46 22.71 -7.28
N LEU A 212 9.45 23.39 -6.75
CA LEU A 212 9.52 24.82 -6.41
C LEU A 212 10.37 25.07 -5.16
N GLN A 213 10.34 24.18 -4.17
CA GLN A 213 11.11 24.32 -2.92
C GLN A 213 12.59 23.92 -3.09
N LEU A 214 12.90 23.02 -4.03
CA LEU A 214 14.24 22.46 -4.19
C LEU A 214 15.35 23.52 -4.39
N PRO A 215 15.20 24.53 -5.28
CA PRO A 215 16.23 25.56 -5.45
C PRO A 215 16.51 26.33 -4.16
N GLY A 216 15.47 26.73 -3.43
CA GLY A 216 15.63 27.46 -2.16
C GLY A 216 16.31 26.61 -1.08
N ILE A 217 16.00 25.31 -1.01
CA ILE A 217 16.68 24.38 -0.09
C ILE A 217 18.16 24.25 -0.47
N LEU A 218 18.48 24.15 -1.76
CA LEU A 218 19.87 24.06 -2.23
C LEU A 218 20.66 25.33 -1.94
N GLU A 219 20.11 26.50 -2.26
CA GLU A 219 20.75 27.80 -2.00
C GLU A 219 21.04 28.00 -0.51
N THR A 220 20.05 27.75 0.34
CA THR A 220 20.22 27.88 1.80
C THR A 220 21.23 26.87 2.35
N SER A 221 21.23 25.63 1.85
CA SER A 221 22.17 24.60 2.28
C SER A 221 23.61 24.92 1.86
N VAL A 222 23.81 25.39 0.62
CA VAL A 222 25.14 25.78 0.12
C VAL A 222 25.66 27.02 0.85
N ALA A 223 24.79 28.01 1.10
CA ALA A 223 25.16 29.19 1.88
C ALA A 223 25.57 28.83 3.31
N ALA A 224 24.85 27.92 3.96
CA ALA A 224 25.18 27.43 5.30
C ALA A 224 26.51 26.66 5.33
N ALA A 225 26.77 25.80 4.34
CA ALA A 225 28.03 25.08 4.23
C ALA A 225 29.22 26.03 4.05
N ASN A 226 29.10 27.03 3.18
CA ASN A 226 30.16 28.02 2.95
C ASN A 226 30.44 28.91 4.18
N ALA A 227 29.48 29.03 5.11
CA ALA A 227 29.63 29.81 6.32
C ALA A 227 30.37 29.04 7.45
N ASP A 228 30.38 27.71 7.42
CA ASP A 228 31.08 26.87 8.39
C ASP A 228 32.43 26.39 7.83
N PRO A 229 33.57 26.82 8.41
CA PRO A 229 34.90 26.41 7.94
C PRO A 229 35.16 24.91 7.99
N ASN A 230 34.36 24.15 8.75
CA ASN A 230 34.55 22.72 8.96
C ASN A 230 33.69 21.85 8.03
N VAL A 231 32.82 22.45 7.20
CA VAL A 231 31.87 21.73 6.36
C VAL A 231 32.14 22.04 4.89
N GLU A 232 32.66 21.04 4.17
CA GLU A 232 32.82 21.15 2.73
C GLU A 232 31.61 20.55 2.00
N LEU A 233 31.23 21.11 0.85
CA LEU A 233 30.05 20.68 0.09
C LEU A 233 30.08 19.19 -0.31
N TRP A 234 31.28 18.63 -0.54
CA TRP A 234 31.41 17.21 -0.89
C TRP A 234 31.03 16.29 0.27
N MET A 235 31.18 16.73 1.53
CA MET A 235 30.80 15.95 2.71
C MET A 235 29.29 15.76 2.73
N LEU A 236 28.52 16.82 2.42
CA LEU A 236 27.06 16.75 2.31
C LEU A 236 26.61 15.78 1.20
N LEU A 237 27.29 15.80 0.05
CA LEU A 237 27.01 14.85 -1.04
C LEU A 237 27.33 13.40 -0.64
N LEU A 238 28.43 13.21 0.09
CA LEU A 238 28.84 11.91 0.61
C LEU A 238 27.84 11.38 1.65
N ASP A 239 27.32 12.24 2.52
CA ASP A 239 26.27 11.89 3.48
C ASP A 239 24.98 11.44 2.77
N VAL A 240 24.52 12.22 1.79
CA VAL A 240 23.36 11.87 0.95
C VAL A 240 23.57 10.52 0.27
N ALA A 241 24.75 10.30 -0.33
CA ALA A 241 25.07 9.05 -1.02
C ALA A 241 25.08 7.85 -0.06
N MET A 242 25.65 8.00 1.14
CA MET A 242 25.69 6.94 2.14
C MET A 242 24.31 6.61 2.69
N ILE A 243 23.50 7.62 3.01
CA ILE A 243 22.12 7.42 3.46
C ILE A 243 21.31 6.71 2.37
N TYR A 244 21.45 7.16 1.12
CA TYR A 244 20.77 6.54 -0.03
C TYR A 244 21.17 5.08 -0.22
N PHE A 245 22.46 4.78 -0.20
CA PHE A 245 22.96 3.41 -0.30
C PHE A 245 22.49 2.54 0.87
N ALA A 246 22.50 3.07 2.09
CA ALA A 246 22.02 2.37 3.26
C ALA A 246 20.52 2.05 3.18
N LEU A 247 19.69 2.99 2.68
CA LEU A 247 18.26 2.75 2.43
C LEU A 247 18.04 1.60 1.43
N ILE A 248 18.82 1.57 0.34
CA ILE A 248 18.79 0.47 -0.63
C ILE A 248 19.21 -0.84 0.03
N ALA A 249 20.31 -0.83 0.80
CA ALA A 249 20.82 -2.01 1.47
C ALA A 249 19.81 -2.59 2.46
N VAL A 250 19.19 -1.75 3.29
CA VAL A 250 18.12 -2.17 4.24
C VAL A 250 16.96 -2.82 3.50
N ARG A 251 16.49 -2.21 2.40
CA ARG A 251 15.41 -2.77 1.58
C ARG A 251 15.80 -4.09 0.93
N PHE A 252 16.99 -4.17 0.36
CA PHE A 252 17.49 -5.40 -0.25
C PHE A 252 17.61 -6.53 0.78
N LEU A 253 18.22 -6.25 1.93
CA LEU A 253 18.36 -7.20 3.04
C LEU A 253 17.00 -7.67 3.55
N TRP A 254 16.02 -6.76 3.65
CA TRP A 254 14.66 -7.09 4.05
C TRP A 254 13.98 -8.05 3.06
N LEU A 255 13.98 -7.71 1.77
CA LEU A 255 13.37 -8.55 0.73
C LEU A 255 14.07 -9.90 0.63
N TRP A 256 15.40 -9.92 0.74
CA TRP A 256 16.19 -11.14 0.76
C TRP A 256 15.87 -12.03 1.98
N SER A 257 15.74 -11.43 3.16
CA SER A 257 15.36 -12.11 4.39
C SER A 257 13.95 -12.69 4.29
N MET A 258 12.99 -11.91 3.79
CA MET A 258 11.62 -12.35 3.55
C MET A 258 11.57 -13.53 2.57
N LYS A 259 12.34 -13.49 1.48
CA LYS A 259 12.47 -14.60 0.52
C LYS A 259 13.03 -15.86 1.20
N ARG A 260 14.12 -15.73 1.96
CA ARG A 260 14.76 -16.83 2.71
C ARG A 260 13.79 -17.48 3.69
N ILE A 261 13.06 -16.66 4.46
CA ILE A 261 12.08 -17.12 5.44
C ILE A 261 10.93 -17.86 4.75
N SER A 262 10.37 -17.28 3.68
CA SER A 262 9.29 -17.89 2.91
C SER A 262 9.67 -19.29 2.38
N LEU A 263 10.88 -19.42 1.81
CA LEU A 263 11.40 -20.70 1.32
C LEU A 263 11.60 -21.75 2.44
N ARG A 264 11.98 -21.32 3.65
CA ARG A 264 12.10 -22.22 4.81
C ARG A 264 10.73 -22.71 5.29
N PHE A 265 9.70 -21.87 5.24
CA PHE A 265 8.33 -22.27 5.62
C PHE A 265 7.66 -23.16 4.56
N LEU A 266 7.93 -22.94 3.26
CA LEU A 266 7.43 -23.79 2.17
C LEU A 266 8.05 -25.21 2.20
N LYS A 267 9.29 -25.37 2.67
CA LYS A 267 9.90 -26.69 2.87
C LYS A 267 9.29 -27.52 4.01
N LYS A 268 8.52 -26.91 4.93
CA LYS A 268 7.89 -27.60 6.07
C LYS A 268 6.49 -28.13 5.79
N THR A 269 5.88 -27.80 4.64
CA THR A 269 4.62 -28.42 4.22
C THR A 269 4.96 -29.58 3.28
N PRO A 270 4.86 -30.85 3.72
CA PRO A 270 5.02 -31.95 2.78
C PRO A 270 3.94 -31.81 1.71
N ALA A 271 4.36 -31.93 0.45
CA ALA A 271 3.53 -31.77 -0.73
C ALA A 271 2.44 -32.85 -0.79
N GLY A 272 1.32 -32.59 -0.12
CA GLY A 272 0.07 -33.35 -0.23
C GLY A 272 -0.84 -32.76 -1.31
N VAL A 273 -0.37 -32.60 -2.55
CA VAL A 273 -1.26 -32.33 -3.70
C VAL A 273 -0.85 -33.23 -4.87
N ARG A 274 -1.07 -34.53 -4.67
CA ARG A 274 -1.25 -35.50 -5.75
C ARG A 274 -2.70 -35.40 -6.24
N LEU A 275 -3.08 -34.29 -6.88
CA LEU A 275 -4.43 -34.11 -7.45
C LEU A 275 -4.40 -33.22 -8.72
N LEU A 276 -3.56 -33.56 -9.70
CA LEU A 276 -3.68 -33.03 -11.06
C LEU A 276 -3.41 -34.09 -12.15
N HIS A 277 -3.59 -35.38 -11.85
CA HIS A 277 -3.49 -36.44 -12.86
C HIS A 277 -4.83 -37.04 -13.32
N HIS A 278 -5.98 -36.60 -12.78
CA HIS A 278 -7.27 -37.19 -13.17
C HIS A 278 -8.10 -36.40 -14.20
N SER A 279 -7.67 -35.22 -14.63
CA SER A 279 -8.39 -34.41 -15.63
C SER A 279 -7.90 -34.64 -17.06
N ARG A 280 -7.63 -35.90 -17.45
CA ARG A 280 -7.43 -36.31 -18.86
C ARG A 280 -8.44 -37.37 -19.33
N ALA A 281 -9.37 -37.81 -18.48
CA ALA A 281 -10.39 -38.79 -18.86
C ALA A 281 -11.69 -38.14 -19.40
N GLY A 282 -11.94 -36.85 -19.18
CA GLY A 282 -13.15 -36.16 -19.65
C GLY A 282 -13.08 -35.66 -21.11
N ASP A 283 -11.87 -35.42 -21.63
CA ASP A 283 -11.66 -34.84 -22.97
C ASP A 283 -11.89 -35.83 -24.12
N SER A 284 -11.81 -37.15 -23.85
CA SER A 284 -12.04 -38.18 -24.87
C SER A 284 -13.53 -38.42 -25.15
N LEU A 285 -14.40 -38.21 -24.16
CA LEU A 285 -15.86 -38.37 -24.30
C LEU A 285 -16.49 -37.21 -25.07
N LEU A 286 -16.00 -35.98 -24.86
CA LEU A 286 -16.48 -34.80 -25.60
C LEU A 286 -16.01 -34.81 -27.06
N ARG A 287 -14.81 -35.34 -27.36
CA ARG A 287 -14.33 -35.51 -28.74
C ARG A 287 -15.05 -36.60 -29.53
N ARG A 288 -15.65 -37.60 -28.87
CA ARG A 288 -16.48 -38.62 -29.55
C ARG A 288 -17.87 -38.09 -29.91
N ARG A 289 -18.46 -37.20 -29.10
CA ARG A 289 -19.74 -36.54 -29.41
C ARG A 289 -19.65 -35.53 -30.57
N ALA A 290 -18.49 -34.90 -30.76
CA ALA A 290 -18.27 -33.94 -31.85
C ALA A 290 -17.99 -34.61 -33.21
N ARG A 291 -17.77 -35.94 -33.27
CA ARG A 291 -17.47 -36.69 -34.51
C ARG A 291 -18.63 -37.53 -35.05
N GLY A 292 -19.87 -37.21 -34.69
CA GLY A 292 -21.05 -37.65 -35.44
C GLY A 292 -21.16 -39.16 -35.74
N ASP A 293 -20.71 -40.02 -34.83
CA ASP A 293 -20.72 -41.47 -35.05
C ASP A 293 -21.67 -42.12 -34.03
N HIS A 294 -22.92 -42.32 -34.45
CA HIS A 294 -23.88 -43.17 -33.75
C HIS A 294 -24.25 -44.35 -34.65
N PRO A 295 -23.87 -45.59 -34.27
CA PRO A 295 -24.29 -46.79 -34.98
C PRO A 295 -25.77 -47.05 -34.73
N GLY A 296 -26.47 -47.40 -35.80
CA GLY A 296 -27.93 -47.53 -35.81
C GLY A 296 -28.50 -48.55 -34.85
N ARG A 297 -29.74 -48.29 -34.44
CA ARG A 297 -30.71 -49.33 -34.08
C ARG A 297 -32.09 -48.95 -34.61
N CYS A 298 -32.69 -49.94 -35.26
CA CYS A 298 -33.99 -49.96 -35.89
C CYS A 298 -35.14 -49.95 -34.86
N ALA A 299 -36.26 -49.32 -35.23
CA ALA A 299 -37.65 -49.68 -34.91
C ALA A 299 -38.52 -48.76 -35.82
N VAL A 300 -38.99 -49.19 -37.01
CA VAL A 300 -40.15 -50.04 -37.34
C VAL A 300 -41.50 -49.38 -36.99
N TYR A 301 -42.05 -48.68 -38.01
CA TYR A 301 -43.47 -48.53 -38.49
C TYR A 301 -44.60 -47.97 -37.60
N PRO A 302 -45.77 -47.57 -38.18
CA PRO A 302 -46.13 -47.14 -39.55
C PRO A 302 -46.90 -45.79 -39.60
N ALA A 303 -47.34 -45.42 -40.80
CA ALA A 303 -47.95 -44.14 -41.18
C ALA A 303 -49.50 -44.16 -41.30
N VAL A 304 -50.07 -42.93 -41.36
CA VAL A 304 -51.38 -42.44 -41.93
C VAL A 304 -52.70 -42.95 -41.30
N PRO A 305 -53.89 -42.33 -41.54
CA PRO A 305 -54.32 -40.96 -41.95
C PRO A 305 -55.32 -40.35 -40.90
N GLU A 306 -55.93 -39.17 -40.96
CA GLU A 306 -56.31 -38.15 -41.99
C GLU A 306 -55.99 -36.73 -41.50
#